data_AF-A0A816XC25-F1
#
_entry.id   AF-A0A816XC25-F1
#
_cell.length_a   1.000
_cell.length_b   1.000
_cell.length_c   1.000
_cell.angle_alpha   90.00
_cell.angle_beta   90.00
_cell.angle_gamma   90.00
#
_symmetry.space_group_name_H-M   'P 1'
#
loop_
_entity.id
_entity.type
_entity.pdbx_description
1 polymer ?
#
loop_
_entity_poly.entity_id
_entity_poly.type
_entity_poly.pdbx_seq_one_letter_code
_entity_poly.pdbx_strand_id
1 'polypeptide(L)' 'MTLPPLVFSRKTSAHYGTDIVRVLTLDANRGKGGAVRMGVFSARGQWISFADADGVTQFSDLAKVEKRALEAMKVE' A
#
# COMPACT_ATOMS: atom_id res chain seq x y z
N MET A 1 21.78 -11.28 -9.26
CA MET A 1 22.11 -10.59 -7.98
C MET A 1 20.96 -9.66 -7.65
N THR A 2 20.09 -10.04 -6.72
CA THR A 2 18.88 -9.27 -6.37
C THR A 2 19.27 -8.10 -5.45
N LEU A 3 18.66 -6.93 -5.67
CA LEU A 3 18.87 -5.79 -4.76
C LEU A 3 18.20 -6.09 -3.40
N PRO A 4 18.77 -5.62 -2.27
CA PRO A 4 18.08 -5.67 -0.99
C PRO A 4 16.69 -5.03 -1.10
N PRO A 5 15.64 -5.57 -0.45
CA PRO A 5 14.25 -5.11 -0.63
C PRO A 5 14.06 -3.60 -0.45
N LEU A 6 14.77 -2.99 0.51
CA LEU A 6 14.70 -1.54 0.74
C LEU A 6 15.32 -0.74 -0.41
N VAL A 7 16.44 -1.21 -0.97
CA VAL A 7 17.11 -0.56 -2.10
C VAL A 7 16.25 -0.66 -3.36
N PHE A 8 15.65 -1.83 -3.60
CA PHE A 8 14.70 -2.02 -4.69
C PHE A 8 13.51 -1.05 -4.56
N SER A 9 12.86 -1.03 -3.39
CA SER A 9 11.69 -0.18 -3.13
C SER A 9 11.99 1.30 -3.37
N ARG A 10 13.13 1.81 -2.87
CA ARG A 10 13.54 3.20 -3.06
C ARG A 10 13.80 3.54 -4.52
N LYS A 11 14.45 2.64 -5.28
CA LYS A 11 14.65 2.84 -6.73
C LYS A 11 13.33 2.89 -7.47
N THR A 12 12.37 2.03 -7.14
CA THR A 12 11.03 2.04 -7.73
C THR A 12 10.31 3.36 -7.45
N SER A 13 10.34 3.85 -6.21
CA SER A 13 9.76 5.16 -5.85
C SER A 13 10.43 6.32 -6.57
N ALA A 14 11.76 6.29 -6.74
CA ALA A 14 12.48 7.31 -7.50
C ALA A 14 12.14 7.26 -9.01
N HIS A 15 11.91 6.06 -9.57
CA HIS A 15 11.59 5.88 -10.97
C HIS A 15 10.17 6.36 -11.33
N TYR A 16 9.17 6.01 -10.51
CA TYR A 16 7.77 6.37 -10.74
C TYR A 16 7.37 7.71 -10.10
N GLY A 17 8.22 8.29 -9.26
CA GLY A 17 7.93 9.51 -8.50
C GLY A 17 7.00 9.27 -7.31
N THR A 18 7.04 10.22 -6.37
CA THR A 18 6.29 10.18 -5.10
C THR A 18 4.79 10.41 -5.26
N ASP A 19 4.34 10.78 -6.46
CA ASP A 19 2.90 10.89 -6.74
C ASP A 19 2.27 9.52 -6.97
N ILE A 20 3.03 8.58 -7.54
CA ILE A 20 2.59 7.21 -7.83
C ILE A 20 2.98 6.25 -6.70
N VAL A 21 4.27 6.19 -6.34
CA VAL A 21 4.78 5.22 -5.34
C VAL A 21 5.63 5.93 -4.29
N ARG A 22 5.29 5.74 -3.01
CA ARG A 22 6.04 6.27 -1.86
C ARG A 22 6.50 5.14 -0.97
N VAL A 23 7.75 5.21 -0.51
CA VAL A 23 8.33 4.26 0.44
C VAL A 23 8.50 4.96 1.78
N LEU A 24 7.73 4.53 2.78
CA LEU A 24 7.84 5.00 4.15
C LEU A 24 8.82 4.11 4.90
N THR A 25 9.92 4.68 5.38
CA THR A 25 10.89 3.98 6.24
C THR A 25 10.65 4.41 7.68
N LEU A 26 10.53 3.45 8.60
CA LEU A 26 10.48 3.74 10.04
C LEU A 26 11.89 3.80 10.61
N ASP A 27 12.15 4.72 11.53
CA ASP A 27 13.44 4.86 12.20
C ASP A 27 13.85 3.59 12.98
N ALA A 28 12.86 2.85 13.47
CA ALA A 28 13.04 1.57 14.15
C ALA A 28 11.87 0.63 13.84
N ASN A 29 12.07 -0.68 14.01
CA ASN A 29 11.02 -1.67 13.85
C ASN A 29 9.93 -1.48 14.92
N ARG A 30 8.74 -1.01 14.50
CA ARG A 30 7.55 -0.82 15.37
C ARG A 30 6.49 -1.91 15.16
N GLY A 31 6.86 -3.02 14.54
CA GLY A 31 5.96 -4.11 14.18
C GLY A 31 4.92 -3.73 13.12
N LYS A 32 4.00 -4.66 12.82
CA LYS A 32 2.94 -4.50 11.81
C LYS A 32 2.03 -3.30 12.12
N GLY A 33 1.60 -3.14 13.38
CA GLY A 33 0.72 -2.04 13.79
C GLY A 33 1.33 -0.66 13.54
N GLY A 34 2.63 -0.48 13.81
CA GLY A 34 3.34 0.76 13.52
C GLY A 34 3.42 1.06 12.02
N ALA A 35 3.69 0.04 11.20
CA ALA A 35 3.73 0.17 9.74
C ALA A 35 2.35 0.53 9.17
N VAL A 36 1.29 -0.18 9.61
CA VAL A 36 -0.10 0.08 9.20
C VAL A 36 -0.50 1.51 9.57
N ARG A 37 -0.26 1.93 10.82
CA ARG A 37 -0.60 3.28 11.30
C ARG A 37 0.06 4.36 10.44
N MET A 38 1.35 4.22 10.16
CA MET A 38 2.08 5.18 9.33
C MET A 38 1.59 5.21 7.88
N GLY A 39 1.28 4.04 7.30
CA GLY A 39 0.67 3.94 5.97
C GLY A 39 -0.68 4.65 5.89
N VAL A 40 -1.55 4.42 6.88
CA VAL A 40 -2.88 5.06 6.96
C VAL A 40 -2.77 6.58 7.09
N PHE A 41 -1.97 7.10 8.01
CA PHE A 41 -1.81 8.56 8.16
C PHE A 41 -1.13 9.25 6.98
N SER A 42 -0.38 8.51 6.17
CA SER A 42 0.28 9.04 4.98
C SER A 42 -0.56 8.88 3.70
N ALA A 43 -1.68 8.15 3.77
CA ALA A 43 -2.58 7.94 2.63
C ALA A 43 -3.22 9.27 2.20
N ARG A 44 -3.42 9.45 0.88
CA ARG A 44 -3.98 10.67 0.30
C ARG A 44 -5.36 10.45 -0.34
N GLY A 45 -5.81 9.20 -0.44
CA GLY A 45 -7.08 8.84 -1.06
C GLY A 45 -8.23 8.82 -0.05
N GLN A 46 -9.46 8.81 -0.56
CA GLN A 46 -10.67 8.64 0.26
C GLN A 46 -10.82 7.20 0.80
N TRP A 47 -10.21 6.23 0.12
CA TRP A 47 -10.26 4.81 0.46
C TRP A 47 -8.84 4.27 0.63
N ILE A 48 -8.68 3.29 1.53
CA ILE A 48 -7.40 2.63 1.79
C ILE A 48 -7.59 1.14 1.56
N SER A 49 -6.81 0.58 0.64
CA SER A 49 -6.73 -0.86 0.40
C SER A 49 -5.39 -1.39 0.93
N PHE A 50 -5.44 -2.53 1.63
CA PHE A 50 -4.26 -3.25 2.09
C PHE A 50 -3.90 -4.34 1.07
N ALA A 51 -2.63 -4.41 0.70
CA ALA A 51 -2.08 -5.43 -0.18
C ALA A 51 -0.86 -6.08 0.48
N ASP A 52 -0.73 -7.39 0.33
CA ASP A 52 0.43 -8.13 0.81
C ASP A 52 1.63 -7.97 -0.15
N ALA A 53 2.84 -8.11 0.41
CA ALA A 53 4.09 -7.92 -0.33
C ALA A 53 4.54 -9.18 -1.10
N ASP A 54 3.77 -10.26 -1.03
CA ASP A 54 4.08 -11.57 -1.62
C ASP A 54 3.59 -11.71 -3.09
N GLY A 55 2.79 -10.76 -3.57
CA GLY A 55 2.31 -10.74 -4.96
C GLY A 55 1.23 -11.79 -5.26
N VAL A 56 0.61 -12.39 -4.24
CA VAL A 56 -0.48 -13.37 -4.43
C VAL A 56 -1.76 -12.68 -4.91
N THR A 57 -1.97 -11.41 -4.54
CA THR A 57 -3.16 -10.63 -4.94
C THR A 57 -3.07 -10.20 -6.40
N GLN A 58 -4.12 -10.50 -7.19
CA GLN A 58 -4.23 -10.02 -8.56
C GLN A 58 -4.92 -8.65 -8.61
N PHE A 59 -4.55 -7.80 -9.57
CA PHE A 59 -5.21 -6.51 -9.77
C PHE A 59 -6.71 -6.63 -10.07
N SER A 60 -7.13 -7.75 -10.66
CA SER A 60 -8.54 -8.06 -10.92
C SER A 60 -9.37 -8.19 -9.64
N ASP A 61 -8.74 -8.51 -8.50
CA ASP A 61 -9.43 -8.62 -7.21
C ASP A 61 -9.76 -7.25 -6.61
N LEU A 62 -9.01 -6.20 -6.97
CA LEU A 62 -9.26 -4.85 -6.49
C LEU A 62 -10.64 -4.34 -6.90
N ALA A 63 -11.05 -4.58 -8.16
CA ALA A 63 -12.37 -4.19 -8.66
C ALA A 63 -13.52 -4.87 -7.91
N LYS A 64 -13.32 -6.13 -7.48
CA LYS A 64 -14.31 -6.87 -6.69
C LYS A 64 -14.45 -6.26 -5.29
N VAL A 65 -13.32 -5.94 -4.65
CA VAL A 65 -13.28 -5.32 -3.31
C VAL A 65 -13.95 -3.95 -3.35
N GLU A 66 -13.60 -3.11 -4.32
CA GLU A 66 -14.18 -1.78 -4.50
C GLU A 66 -15.70 -1.85 -4.68
N LYS A 67 -16.20 -2.73 -5.56
CA LYS A 67 -17.64 -2.91 -5.79
C LYS A 67 -18.37 -3.27 -4.48
N ARG A 68 -17.85 -4.25 -3.73
CA ARG A 68 -18.45 -4.68 -2.46
C ARG A 68 -18.44 -3.58 -1.41
N ALA A 69 -17.38 -2.80 -1.37
CA ALA A 69 -17.24 -1.74 -0.39
C ALA A 69 -18.17 -0.55 -0.71
N LEU A 70 -18.38 -0.23 -2.00
CA LEU A 70 -19.40 0.72 -2.44
C LEU A 70 -20.82 0.23 -2.15
N GLU A 71 -21.11 -1.05 -2.36
CA GLU A 71 -22.41 -1.65 -1.99
C GLU A 71 -22.68 -1.51 -0.48
N ALA A 72 -21.68 -1.78 0.36
CA ALA A 72 -21.81 -1.66 1.81
C ALA A 72 -22.06 -0.22 2.28
N MET A 73 -21.54 0.78 1.56
CA MET A 73 -21.78 2.20 1.86
C MET A 73 -23.13 2.73 1.36
N LYS A 74 -23.82 2.01 0.46
CA LYS A 74 -25.15 2.37 -0.06
C LYS A 74 -26.30 1.83 0.80
N VAL A 75 -26.00 1.14 1.89
CA VAL A 75 -27.00 0.68 2.85
C VAL A 75 -27.38 1.86 3.72
N GLU A 76 -28.31 2.68 3.23
CA GLU A 76 -29.18 3.56 4.00
C GLU A 76 -30.60 2.99 4.00
#